data_AF-A0A6J0PG96-F1
#
_entry.id   AF-A0A6J0PG96-F1
#
_cell.length_a   1.000
_cell.length_b   1.000
_cell.length_c   1.000
_cell.angle_alpha   90.00
_cell.angle_beta   90.00
_cell.angle_gamma   90.00
#
_symmetry.space_group_name_H-M   'P 1'
#
loop_
_entity.id
_entity.type
_entity.pdbx_description
1 polymer ?
#
loop_
_entity_poly.entity_id
_entity_poly.type
_entity_poly.pdbx_seq_one_letter_code
_entity_poly.pdbx_strand_id
1 'polypeptide(L)'
;MREHPCWEASYRGLKTTSLLYAEWWGLDENERKYNLGLLLIQIFIIQGNYKKAQKICEHIIKDAPEWDPKPRLLMSIIKMMLAMQRMLDPETTEADLLIIKNMRDEAMKQWENYFAAAQKPQPPDTDN
;
A
#
# COMPACT_ATOMS: atom_id res chain seq x y z
N MET A 1 -41.29 -4.22 -3.10
CA MET A 1 -39.90 -4.73 -3.12
C MET A 1 -39.03 -3.66 -3.75
N ARG A 2 -38.28 -2.89 -2.95
CA ARG A 2 -37.40 -1.82 -3.43
C ARG A 2 -35.96 -2.19 -3.08
N GLU A 3 -35.20 -2.43 -4.15
CA GLU A 3 -33.77 -2.19 -4.37
C GLU A 3 -32.81 -2.42 -3.20
N HIS A 4 -31.95 -3.44 -3.35
CA HIS A 4 -30.74 -3.61 -2.55
C HIS A 4 -29.64 -2.67 -3.08
N PRO A 5 -29.26 -1.55 -2.41
CA PRO A 5 -28.35 -0.55 -2.98
C PRO A 5 -26.86 -0.82 -2.67
N CYS A 6 -26.58 -1.73 -1.73
CA CYS A 6 -25.25 -1.90 -1.14
C CYS A 6 -24.24 -2.56 -2.10
N TRP A 7 -24.69 -3.52 -2.92
CA TRP A 7 -23.81 -4.25 -3.84
C TRP A 7 -23.43 -3.43 -5.09
N GLU A 8 -24.34 -2.58 -5.60
CA GLU A 8 -24.04 -1.69 -6.73
C GLU A 8 -23.02 -0.62 -6.38
N ALA A 9 -23.13 -0.02 -5.19
CA ALA A 9 -22.18 0.97 -4.71
C ALA A 9 -20.77 0.36 -4.54
N SER A 10 -20.69 -0.87 -4.03
CA SER A 10 -19.44 -1.64 -3.92
C SER A 10 -18.83 -1.95 -5.30
N TYR A 11 -19.64 -2.38 -6.25
CA TYR A 11 -19.20 -2.66 -7.63
C TYR A 11 -18.68 -1.42 -8.36
N ARG A 12 -19.39 -0.28 -8.24
CA ARG A 12 -18.94 1.00 -8.80
C ARG A 12 -17.62 1.44 -8.16
N GLY A 13 -17.47 1.30 -6.85
CA GLY A 13 -16.22 1.57 -6.14
C GLY A 13 -15.04 0.77 -6.71
N LEU A 14 -15.20 -0.55 -6.88
CA LEU A 14 -14.17 -1.43 -7.45
C LEU A 14 -13.80 -1.07 -8.89
N LYS A 15 -14.80 -0.70 -9.72
CA LYS A 15 -14.58 -0.25 -11.09
C LYS A 15 -13.77 1.05 -11.13
N THR A 16 -14.14 2.03 -10.31
CA THR A 16 -13.41 3.30 -10.20
C THR A 16 -11.98 3.07 -9.74
N THR A 17 -11.75 2.25 -8.70
CA THR A 17 -10.39 1.91 -8.25
C THR A 17 -9.56 1.26 -9.36
N SER A 18 -10.17 0.39 -10.17
CA SER A 18 -9.47 -0.27 -11.27
C SER A 18 -9.08 0.70 -12.39
N LEU A 19 -9.93 1.68 -12.70
CA LEU A 19 -9.60 2.75 -13.66
C LEU A 19 -8.47 3.64 -13.15
N LEU A 20 -8.55 4.08 -11.89
CA LEU A 20 -7.49 4.87 -11.26
C LEU A 20 -6.16 4.12 -11.19
N TYR A 21 -6.18 2.81 -10.98
CA TYR A 21 -4.98 1.98 -11.00
C TYR A 21 -4.33 1.92 -12.39
N ALA A 22 -5.14 1.86 -13.45
CA ALA A 22 -4.63 1.90 -14.83
C ALA A 22 -4.07 3.29 -15.17
N GLU A 23 -4.77 4.36 -14.78
CA GLU A 23 -4.30 5.74 -14.96
C GLU A 23 -2.97 5.95 -14.25
N TRP A 24 -2.86 5.50 -12.99
CA TRP A 24 -1.63 5.62 -12.19
C TRP A 24 -0.40 5.02 -12.87
N TRP A 25 -0.55 3.86 -13.53
CA TRP A 25 0.55 3.25 -14.28
C TRP A 25 1.02 4.09 -15.48
N GLY A 26 0.11 4.85 -16.09
CA GLY A 26 0.38 5.71 -17.23
C GLY A 26 0.80 7.14 -16.87
N LEU A 27 0.87 7.51 -15.58
CA LEU A 27 1.36 8.82 -15.17
C LEU A 27 2.89 8.88 -15.25
N ASP A 28 3.42 9.93 -15.89
CA ASP A 28 4.85 10.26 -15.90
C ASP A 28 5.21 11.35 -14.88
N GLU A 29 4.23 12.14 -14.45
CA GLU A 29 4.41 13.23 -13.48
C GLU A 29 4.65 12.68 -12.06
N ASN A 30 5.86 12.88 -11.51
CA ASN A 30 6.29 12.26 -10.26
C ASN A 30 5.40 12.62 -9.05
N GLU A 31 5.00 13.88 -8.89
CA GLU A 31 4.20 14.31 -7.72
C GLU A 31 2.78 13.75 -7.77
N ARG A 32 2.09 13.90 -8.91
CA ARG A 32 0.74 13.37 -9.11
C ARG A 32 0.73 11.84 -9.01
N LYS A 33 1.72 11.17 -9.59
CA LYS A 33 1.88 9.71 -9.48
C LYS A 33 2.10 9.28 -8.02
N TYR A 34 2.92 10.01 -7.27
CA TYR A 34 3.15 9.74 -5.86
C TYR A 34 1.86 9.88 -5.03
N ASN A 35 1.17 11.01 -5.14
CA ASN A 35 -0.05 11.31 -4.38
C ASN A 35 -1.19 10.33 -4.70
N LEU A 36 -1.43 10.05 -5.99
CA LEU A 36 -2.41 9.04 -6.40
C LEU A 36 -2.01 7.64 -5.94
N GLY A 37 -0.72 7.32 -5.95
CA GLY A 37 -0.18 6.06 -5.45
C GLY A 37 -0.48 5.84 -3.97
N LEU A 38 -0.25 6.85 -3.12
CA LEU A 38 -0.59 6.80 -1.69
C LEU A 38 -2.08 6.50 -1.47
N LEU A 39 -2.96 7.19 -2.20
CA LEU A 39 -4.40 6.96 -2.11
C LEU A 39 -4.79 5.54 -2.54
N LEU A 40 -4.28 5.07 -3.67
CA LEU A 40 -4.56 3.72 -4.17
C LEU A 40 -4.08 2.63 -3.23
N ILE A 41 -2.93 2.81 -2.58
CA ILE A 41 -2.44 1.87 -1.57
C ILE A 41 -3.46 1.73 -0.43
N GLN A 42 -3.95 2.84 0.13
CA GLN A 42 -4.94 2.83 1.21
C GLN A 42 -6.24 2.15 0.77
N ILE A 43 -6.74 2.47 -0.43
CA ILE A 43 -7.94 1.83 -0.99
C ILE A 43 -7.74 0.32 -1.12
N PHE A 44 -6.60 -0.13 -1.66
CA PHE A 44 -6.33 -1.56 -1.83
C PHE A 44 -6.12 -2.29 -0.50
N ILE A 45 -5.58 -1.63 0.53
CA ILE A 45 -5.54 -2.19 1.90
C ILE A 45 -6.96 -2.41 2.41
N ILE A 46 -7.85 -1.42 2.29
CA ILE A 46 -9.25 -1.52 2.73
C ILE A 46 -9.99 -2.63 1.95
N GLN A 47 -9.72 -2.78 0.66
CA GLN A 47 -10.29 -3.84 -0.20
C GLN A 47 -9.66 -5.22 0.03
N GLY A 48 -8.64 -5.35 0.89
CA GLY A 48 -7.92 -6.61 1.12
C GLY A 48 -6.99 -7.04 -0.03
N ASN A 49 -6.79 -6.18 -1.04
CA ASN A 49 -5.92 -6.46 -2.19
C ASN A 49 -4.47 -6.05 -1.92
N TYR A 50 -3.86 -6.69 -0.92
CA TYR A 50 -2.52 -6.32 -0.46
C TYR A 50 -1.43 -6.53 -1.51
N LYS A 51 -1.62 -7.45 -2.47
CA LYS A 51 -0.67 -7.63 -3.60
C LYS A 51 -0.62 -6.41 -4.52
N LYS A 52 -1.77 -5.80 -4.85
CA LYS A 52 -1.78 -4.55 -5.63
C LYS A 52 -1.22 -3.38 -4.82
N ALA A 53 -1.59 -3.28 -3.54
CA ALA A 53 -1.04 -2.28 -2.63
C ALA A 53 0.50 -2.36 -2.56
N GLN A 54 1.06 -3.56 -2.40
CA GLN A 54 2.50 -3.80 -2.35
C GLN A 54 3.20 -3.29 -3.60
N LYS A 55 2.70 -3.63 -4.81
CA LYS A 55 3.30 -3.21 -6.08
C LYS A 55 3.40 -1.69 -6.22
N ILE A 56 2.34 -0.97 -5.85
CA ILE A 56 2.35 0.50 -5.90
C ILE A 56 3.33 1.03 -4.86
N CYS A 57 3.29 0.49 -3.65
CA CYS A 57 4.14 0.92 -2.55
C CYS A 57 5.64 0.72 -2.84
N GLU A 58 6.02 -0.40 -3.46
CA GLU A 58 7.40 -0.66 -3.93
C GLU A 58 7.86 0.31 -5.00
N HIS A 59 6.94 0.81 -5.83
CA HIS A 59 7.25 1.82 -6.84
C HIS A 59 7.47 3.18 -6.17
N ILE A 60 6.48 3.66 -5.40
CA ILE A 60 6.55 5.01 -4.84
C ILE A 60 7.62 5.16 -3.74
N ILE A 61 8.03 4.08 -3.06
CA ILE A 61 9.13 4.15 -2.07
C ILE A 61 10.45 4.57 -2.71
N LYS A 62 10.69 4.20 -3.97
CA LYS A 62 11.92 4.55 -4.69
C LYS A 62 12.02 6.04 -5.00
N ASP A 63 10.87 6.63 -5.30
CA ASP A 63 10.76 8.04 -5.69
C ASP A 63 10.26 8.93 -4.54
N ALA A 64 10.03 8.34 -3.36
CA ALA A 64 9.51 9.05 -2.20
C ALA A 64 10.54 10.07 -1.69
N PRO A 65 10.10 11.29 -1.32
CA PRO A 65 10.94 12.21 -0.59
C PRO A 65 11.52 11.54 0.66
N GLU A 66 12.81 11.75 0.94
CA GLU A 66 13.47 11.07 2.07
C GLU A 66 12.81 11.34 3.42
N TRP A 67 12.21 12.51 3.56
CA TRP A 67 11.52 12.99 4.75
C TRP A 67 10.09 12.45 4.87
N ASP A 68 9.46 11.95 3.79
CA ASP A 68 8.10 11.41 3.89
C ASP A 68 8.16 9.96 4.40
N PRO A 69 7.66 9.68 5.62
CA PRO A 69 7.75 8.35 6.18
C PRO A 69 6.56 7.47 5.76
N LYS A 70 5.49 8.04 5.17
CA LYS A 70 4.22 7.34 4.90
C LYS A 70 4.38 6.08 4.03
N PRO A 71 5.17 6.07 2.94
CA PRO A 71 5.31 4.86 2.12
C PRO A 71 5.90 3.69 2.92
N ARG A 72 6.84 3.95 3.83
CA ARG A 72 7.47 2.94 4.68
C ARG A 72 6.48 2.36 5.70
N LEU A 73 5.65 3.22 6.29
CA LEU A 73 4.54 2.79 7.16
C LEU A 73 3.54 1.92 6.39
N LEU A 74 3.13 2.34 5.19
CA LEU A 74 2.19 1.57 4.40
C LEU A 74 2.77 0.21 4.00
N MET A 75 4.06 0.14 3.65
CA MET A 75 4.73 -1.12 3.36
C MET A 75 4.76 -2.07 4.54
N SER A 76 5.05 -1.58 5.76
CA SER A 76 5.05 -2.44 6.95
C SER A 76 3.68 -3.05 7.20
N ILE A 77 2.62 -2.25 7.09
CA ILE A 77 1.23 -2.72 7.19
C ILE A 77 0.95 -3.78 6.12
N ILE A 78 1.25 -3.50 4.85
CA ILE A 78 1.01 -4.43 3.73
C ILE A 78 1.70 -5.77 3.94
N LYS A 79 2.97 -5.75 4.38
CA LYS A 79 3.75 -6.97 4.63
C LYS A 79 3.16 -7.81 5.77
N MET A 80 2.72 -7.18 6.86
CA MET A 80 2.01 -7.90 7.92
C MET A 80 0.68 -8.47 7.44
N MET A 81 -0.10 -7.71 6.66
CA MET A 81 -1.38 -8.20 6.16
C MET A 81 -1.22 -9.38 5.19
N LEU A 82 -0.17 -9.38 4.36
CA LEU A 82 0.19 -10.53 3.52
C LEU A 82 0.65 -11.74 4.34
N ALA A 83 1.47 -11.52 5.37
CA ALA A 83 1.90 -12.57 6.29
C ALA A 83 0.69 -13.21 7.00
N MET A 84 -0.25 -12.39 7.49
CA MET A 84 -1.50 -12.85 8.11
C MET A 84 -2.40 -13.60 7.12
N GLN A 85 -2.57 -13.08 5.90
CA GLN A 85 -3.35 -13.78 4.86
C GLN A 85 -2.78 -15.15 4.57
N ARG A 86 -1.45 -15.26 4.45
CA ARG A 86 -0.81 -16.56 4.26
C ARG A 86 -1.03 -17.42 5.49
N MET A 87 -0.73 -16.96 6.69
CA MET A 87 -0.88 -17.76 7.93
C MET A 87 -2.31 -18.29 8.17
N LEU A 88 -3.34 -17.55 7.73
CA LEU A 88 -4.76 -17.94 7.86
C LEU A 88 -5.28 -18.77 6.68
N ASP A 89 -4.49 -18.95 5.63
CA ASP A 89 -4.84 -19.77 4.47
C ASP A 89 -4.78 -21.27 4.86
N PRO A 90 -5.89 -22.03 4.71
CA PRO A 90 -5.93 -23.45 5.03
C PRO A 90 -4.88 -24.30 4.30
N GLU A 91 -4.40 -23.83 3.15
CA GLU A 91 -3.40 -24.51 2.32
C GLU A 91 -1.95 -24.17 2.75
N THR A 92 -1.78 -23.52 3.90
CA THR A 92 -0.45 -23.13 4.41
C THR A 92 0.31 -24.33 4.93
N THR A 93 1.53 -24.48 4.45
CA THR A 93 2.43 -25.57 4.80
C THR A 93 3.56 -25.10 5.72
N GLU A 94 4.32 -26.03 6.31
CA GLU A 94 5.52 -25.68 7.08
C GLU A 94 6.56 -24.92 6.24
N ALA A 95 6.63 -25.18 4.93
CA ALA A 95 7.50 -24.45 4.02
C ALA A 95 7.15 -22.96 3.91
N ASP A 96 5.86 -22.62 4.09
CA ASP A 96 5.38 -21.24 4.08
C ASP A 96 5.77 -20.46 5.33
N LEU A 97 6.12 -21.14 6.44
CA LEU A 97 6.50 -20.47 7.68
C LEU A 97 7.74 -19.60 7.51
N LEU A 98 8.69 -20.01 6.67
CA LEU A 98 9.85 -19.18 6.34
C LEU A 98 9.45 -17.93 5.55
N ILE A 99 8.52 -18.06 4.61
CA ILE A 99 8.00 -16.93 3.82
C ILE A 99 7.27 -15.94 4.73
N ILE A 100 6.42 -16.45 5.62
CA ILE A 100 5.68 -15.65 6.61
C ILE A 100 6.66 -14.93 7.55
N LYS A 101 7.69 -15.62 8.04
CA LYS A 101 8.74 -15.02 8.87
C LYS A 101 9.48 -13.90 8.13
N ASN A 102 9.85 -14.11 6.87
CA ASN A 102 10.51 -13.09 6.05
C ASN A 102 9.60 -11.86 5.85
N MET A 103 8.31 -12.07 5.59
CA MET A 103 7.35 -10.96 5.48
C MET A 103 7.24 -10.16 6.78
N ARG A 104 7.22 -10.84 7.94
CA ARG A 104 7.24 -10.20 9.26
C ARG A 104 8.52 -9.37 9.45
N ASP A 105 9.68 -9.93 9.13
CA ASP A 105 10.97 -9.26 9.33
C ASP A 105 11.11 -8.04 8.41
N GLU A 106 10.66 -8.15 7.16
CA GLU A 106 10.55 -7.02 6.25
C GLU A 106 9.59 -5.94 6.77
N ALA A 107 8.46 -6.33 7.35
CA ALA A 107 7.52 -5.39 7.95
C ALA A 107 8.17 -4.61 9.10
N MET A 108 8.86 -5.30 9.99
CA MET A 108 9.58 -4.68 11.12
C MET A 108 10.67 -3.73 10.63
N LYS A 109 11.45 -4.12 9.62
CA LYS A 109 12.46 -3.25 9.02
C LYS A 109 11.84 -1.97 8.45
N GLN A 110 10.70 -2.07 7.77
CA GLN A 110 10.02 -0.89 7.21
C GLN A 110 9.44 0.01 8.30
N TRP A 111 8.97 -0.57 9.39
CA TRP A 111 8.50 0.15 10.56
C TRP A 111 9.64 0.91 11.29
N GLU A 112 10.81 0.29 11.42
CA GLU A 112 12.01 0.97 11.93
C GLU A 112 12.44 2.12 11.01
N ASN A 113 12.45 1.89 9.69
CA ASN A 113 12.77 2.93 8.72
C ASN A 113 11.75 4.09 8.73
N TYR A 114 10.47 3.80 9.00
CA TYR A 114 9.44 4.81 9.19
C TYR A 114 9.82 5.75 10.34
N PHE A 115 10.18 5.20 11.51
CA PHE A 115 10.58 6.04 12.65
C PHE A 115 11.86 6.82 12.40
N ALA A 116 12.82 6.24 11.67
CA ALA A 116 14.03 6.95 11.29
C ALA A 116 13.74 8.12 10.34
N ALA A 117 12.84 7.93 9.37
CA ALA A 117 12.44 8.98 8.43
C ALA A 117 11.58 10.07 9.10
N ALA A 118 10.68 9.69 10.03
CA ALA A 118 9.82 10.63 10.76
C ALA A 118 10.60 11.60 11.67
N GLN A 119 11.87 11.30 11.97
CA GLN A 119 12.76 12.16 12.73
C GLN A 119 13.53 13.16 11.84
N LYS A 120 13.47 13.01 10.50
CA LYS A 120 14.11 13.96 9.58
C LYS A 120 13.24 15.21 9.45
N PRO A 121 13.82 16.43 9.56
CA PRO A 121 13.07 17.66 9.36
C PRO A 121 12.58 17.75 7.91
N GLN A 122 11.33 18.19 7.72
CA GLN A 122 10.82 18.58 6.40
C GLN A 122 11.61 19.81 5.92
N PRO A 123 12.08 19.85 4.66
CA PRO A 123 12.67 21.06 4.11
C PRO A 123 11.65 22.21 4.18
N PRO A 124 12.10 23.46 4.41
CA PRO A 124 11.19 24.61 4.43
C PRO A 124 10.45 24.68 3.10
N ASP A 125 9.14 24.92 3.17
CA ASP A 125 8.31 25.14 1.98
C ASP A 125 8.92 26.31 1.21
N THR A 126 9.40 26.03 0.00
CA THR A 126 9.85 27.08 -0.92
C THR A 126 8.61 27.51 -1.68
N ASP A 127 7.85 28.43 -1.08
CA ASP A 127 6.77 29.14 -1.77
C ASP A 127 7.36 29.79 -3.04
N ASN A 128 6.84 29.38 -4.20
CA ASN A 128 6.99 30.08 -5.49
C ASN A 128 5.66 30.75 -5.84
#